data_AF-A0A0J5FSP6-F1
#
_entry.id   AF-A0A0J5FSP6-F1
#
_cell.length_a   1.000
_cell.length_b   1.000
_cell.length_c   1.000
_cell.angle_alpha   90.00
_cell.angle_beta   90.00
_cell.angle_gamma   90.00
#
_symmetry.space_group_name_H-M   'P 1'
#
loop_
_entity.id
_entity.type
_entity.pdbx_description
1 polymer ?
#
loop_
_entity_poly.entity_id
_entity_poly.type
_entity_poly.pdbx_seq_one_letter_code
_entity_poly.pdbx_strand_id
1 'polypeptide(L)'
;MRYPIYLHQADDGSFSGFVPDVIGCYFAGDTIDDAISDATNALDTYFEYMSENGNTPVEAKTVAEHLNDDDCQGGIWAYVDIDLTKYEGKTTKLNITLPQFLLVRIDDYVNSHREYHSRSGFFAELARRELAKHS
;
A
#
# COMPACT_ATOMS: atom_id res chain seq x y z
N MET A 1 -0.72 -0.87 3.52
CA MET A 1 0.49 -0.04 3.39
C MET A 1 0.12 1.42 3.59
N ARG A 2 1.07 2.26 4.00
CA ARG A 2 0.86 3.69 4.25
C ARG A 2 1.62 4.52 3.23
N TYR A 3 0.92 5.39 2.52
CA TYR A 3 1.53 6.30 1.55
C TYR A 3 1.52 7.71 2.11
N PRO A 4 2.68 8.38 2.23
CA PRO A 4 2.72 9.81 2.47
C PRO A 4 2.05 10.53 1.31
N ILE A 5 1.23 11.52 1.64
CA ILE A 5 0.67 12.44 0.67
C ILE A 5 1.04 13.86 1.07
N TYR A 6 1.23 14.70 0.07
CA TYR A 6 1.60 16.08 0.26
C TYR A 6 0.50 17.00 -0.24
N LEU A 7 0.10 17.96 0.60
CA LEU A 7 -1.00 18.88 0.34
C LEU A 7 -0.54 20.32 0.40
N HIS A 8 -1.14 21.14 -0.45
CA HIS A 8 -1.05 22.59 -0.42
C HIS A 8 -2.45 23.19 -0.29
N GLN A 9 -2.51 24.35 0.37
CA GLN A 9 -3.71 25.17 0.37
C GLN A 9 -3.62 26.18 -0.77
N ALA A 10 -4.66 26.26 -1.59
CA ALA A 10 -4.80 27.26 -2.64
C ALA A 10 -5.30 28.60 -2.07
N ASP A 11 -5.15 29.67 -2.86
CA ASP A 11 -5.55 31.02 -2.47
C ASP A 11 -7.06 31.15 -2.18
N ASP A 12 -7.89 30.30 -2.79
CA ASP A 12 -9.34 30.24 -2.57
C ASP A 12 -9.74 29.44 -1.31
N GLY A 13 -8.76 28.89 -0.60
CA GLY A 13 -8.94 28.12 0.62
C GLY A 13 -9.10 26.62 0.40
N SER A 14 -9.24 26.16 -0.85
CA SER A 14 -9.29 24.72 -1.19
C SER A 14 -7.93 24.05 -1.00
N PHE A 15 -7.93 22.72 -1.01
CA PHE A 15 -6.74 21.90 -0.86
C PHE A 15 -6.50 21.06 -2.11
N SER A 16 -5.24 20.94 -2.52
CA SER A 16 -4.83 20.01 -3.57
C SER A 16 -3.46 19.44 -3.25
N GLY A 17 -3.12 18.32 -3.89
CA GLY A 17 -1.91 17.61 -3.54
C GLY A 17 -1.59 16.49 -4.49
N PHE A 18 -0.54 15.76 -4.13
CA PHE A 18 -0.07 14.59 -4.87
C PHE A 18 0.55 13.56 -3.93
N VAL A 19 0.72 12.36 -4.46
CA VAL A 19 1.45 11.27 -3.79
C VAL A 19 2.88 11.23 -4.36
N PRO A 20 3.92 11.63 -3.61
CA PRO A 20 5.28 11.77 -4.15
C PRO A 20 5.82 10.49 -4.78
N ASP A 21 5.53 9.33 -4.17
CA ASP A 21 6.00 8.03 -4.66
C ASP A 21 5.14 7.46 -5.80
N VAL A 22 3.98 8.04 -6.09
CA VAL A 22 3.07 7.58 -7.16
C VAL A 22 2.92 8.67 -8.20
N ILE A 23 3.85 8.69 -9.16
CA ILE A 23 3.92 9.70 -10.22
C ILE A 23 2.58 9.76 -10.99
N GLY A 24 2.00 10.95 -11.05
CA GLY A 24 0.72 11.18 -11.74
C GLY A 24 -0.52 11.02 -10.85
N CYS A 25 -0.35 10.68 -9.57
CA CYS A 25 -1.45 10.61 -8.62
C CYS A 25 -1.64 11.97 -7.93
N TYR A 26 -2.63 12.72 -8.43
CA TYR A 26 -3.04 14.02 -7.90
C TYR A 26 -4.44 13.93 -7.31
N PHE A 27 -4.73 14.81 -6.36
CA PHE A 27 -6.03 14.86 -5.68
C PHE A 27 -6.35 16.28 -5.21
N ALA A 28 -7.62 16.56 -4.94
CA ALA A 28 -8.08 17.84 -4.43
C ALA A 28 -9.37 17.74 -3.60
N GLY A 29 -9.67 18.78 -2.83
CA GLY A 29 -10.90 18.88 -2.04
C GLY A 29 -11.11 20.27 -1.44
N ASP A 30 -12.36 20.57 -1.08
CA ASP A 30 -12.71 21.85 -0.43
C ASP A 30 -12.16 21.93 1.01
N THR A 31 -11.99 20.77 1.65
CA THR A 31 -11.35 20.61 2.96
C THR A 31 -10.19 19.62 2.90
N ILE A 32 -9.36 19.60 3.94
CA ILE A 32 -8.28 18.61 4.08
C ILE A 32 -8.84 17.19 4.06
N ASP A 33 -9.96 16.95 4.75
CA ASP A 33 -10.59 15.63 4.82
C ASP A 33 -11.11 15.19 3.44
N ASP A 34 -11.70 16.12 2.67
CA ASP A 34 -12.14 15.85 1.30
C ASP A 34 -10.95 15.51 0.39
N ALA A 35 -9.85 16.27 0.49
CA ALA A 35 -8.63 16.01 -0.28
C ALA A 35 -7.98 14.67 0.08
N ILE A 36 -7.98 14.27 1.36
CA ILE A 36 -7.49 12.95 1.80
C ILE A 36 -8.41 11.83 1.26
N SER A 37 -9.73 12.05 1.27
CA SER A 37 -10.67 11.10 0.69
C SER A 37 -10.45 10.94 -0.82
N ASP A 38 -10.20 12.03 -1.54
CA ASP A 38 -9.89 12.01 -2.97
C ASP A 38 -8.54 11.32 -3.25
N ALA A 39 -7.51 11.59 -2.43
CA ALA A 39 -6.23 10.90 -2.49
C ALA A 39 -6.37 9.38 -2.35
N THR A 40 -7.27 8.93 -1.46
CA THR A 40 -7.58 7.51 -1.27
C THR A 40 -8.16 6.91 -2.55
N ASN A 41 -9.13 7.58 -3.18
CA ASN A 41 -9.73 7.13 -4.44
C ASN A 41 -8.72 7.12 -5.61
N ALA A 42 -7.84 8.12 -5.67
CA ALA A 42 -6.80 8.22 -6.69
C ALA A 42 -5.78 7.08 -6.56
N LEU A 43 -5.38 6.74 -5.33
CA LEU A 43 -4.51 5.59 -5.05
C LEU A 43 -5.20 4.26 -5.37
N ASP A 44 -6.46 4.09 -4.98
CA ASP A 44 -7.23 2.89 -5.30
C ASP A 44 -7.27 2.67 -6.82
N THR A 45 -7.58 3.71 -7.59
CA THR A 45 -7.60 3.67 -9.07
C THR A 45 -6.22 3.30 -9.65
N TYR A 46 -5.14 3.86 -9.09
CA TYR A 46 -3.79 3.55 -9.52
C TYR A 46 -3.44 2.07 -9.28
N PHE A 47 -3.76 1.52 -8.11
CA PHE A 47 -3.45 0.13 -7.80
C PHE A 47 -4.32 -0.88 -8.54
N GLU A 48 -5.57 -0.53 -8.85
CA GLU A 48 -6.41 -1.33 -9.77
C GLU A 48 -5.74 -1.46 -11.13
N TYR A 49 -5.31 -0.33 -11.71
CA TYR A 49 -4.59 -0.33 -12.99
C TYR A 49 -3.29 -1.16 -12.93
N MET A 50 -2.51 -1.03 -11.85
CA MET A 50 -1.27 -1.80 -11.68
C MET A 50 -1.53 -3.31 -11.61
N SER A 51 -2.56 -3.71 -10.84
CA SER A 51 -3.01 -5.09 -10.72
C SER A 51 -3.45 -5.68 -12.06
N GLU A 52 -4.25 -4.95 -12.84
CA GLU A 52 -4.73 -5.40 -14.17
C GLU A 52 -3.57 -5.66 -15.14
N ASN A 53 -2.49 -4.89 -15.03
CA ASN A 53 -1.29 -5.03 -15.85
C ASN A 53 -0.25 -6.00 -15.27
N GLY A 54 -0.51 -6.61 -14.11
CA GLY A 54 0.41 -7.55 -13.45
C GLY A 54 1.67 -6.89 -12.88
N ASN A 55 1.62 -5.58 -12.63
CA ASN A 55 2.72 -4.83 -12.03
C ASN A 55 2.64 -4.87 -10.51
N THR A 56 3.79 -4.76 -9.84
CA THR A 56 3.85 -4.69 -8.38
C THR A 56 3.53 -3.27 -7.90
N PRO A 57 2.84 -3.11 -6.75
CA PRO A 57 2.64 -1.81 -6.11
C PRO A 57 3.97 -1.07 -5.92
N VAL A 58 3.95 0.25 -6.13
CA VAL A 58 5.10 1.09 -5.82
C VAL A 58 5.31 1.14 -4.32
N GLU A 59 6.56 1.05 -3.89
CA GLU A 59 6.91 1.19 -2.50
C GLU A 59 6.74 2.63 -2.01
N ALA A 60 6.14 2.79 -0.83
CA ALA A 60 6.02 4.09 -0.19
C ALA A 60 7.28 4.41 0.61
N LYS A 61 7.88 5.57 0.36
CA LYS A 61 8.94 6.12 1.21
C LYS A 61 8.32 6.81 2.42
N THR A 62 9.17 7.26 3.33
CA THR A 62 8.75 8.06 4.47
C THR A 62 8.67 9.54 4.11
N VAL A 63 7.89 10.33 4.88
CA VAL A 63 7.87 11.80 4.75
C VAL A 63 9.28 12.38 4.84
N ALA A 64 10.13 11.84 5.72
CA ALA A 64 11.48 12.33 5.96
C ALA A 64 12.37 12.28 4.71
N GLU A 65 12.14 11.32 3.82
CA GLU A 65 12.89 11.18 2.57
C GLU A 65 12.51 12.22 1.52
N HIS A 66 11.32 12.83 1.66
CA HIS A 66 10.78 13.83 0.73
C HIS A 66 10.88 15.27 1.26
N LEU A 67 11.31 15.50 2.51
CA LEU A 67 11.35 16.84 3.12
C LEU A 67 12.23 17.86 2.37
N ASN A 68 13.24 17.39 1.64
CA ASN A 68 14.15 18.25 0.89
C ASN A 68 13.76 18.41 -0.59
N ASP A 69 12.64 17.82 -1.03
CA ASP A 69 12.18 18.00 -2.41
C ASP A 69 11.60 19.39 -2.60
N ASP A 70 11.96 20.04 -3.72
CA ASP A 70 11.51 21.39 -4.04
C ASP A 70 9.98 21.48 -4.19
N ASP A 71 9.36 20.39 -4.66
CA ASP A 71 7.90 20.27 -4.78
C ASP A 71 7.20 20.08 -3.43
N CYS A 72 7.97 19.76 -2.38
CA CYS A 72 7.50 19.42 -1.04
C CYS A 72 7.76 20.54 0.01
N GLN A 73 7.68 21.80 -0.40
CA GLN A 73 7.96 22.96 0.46
C GLN A 73 6.70 23.73 0.90
N GLY A 74 6.59 24.03 2.20
CA GLY A 74 5.57 24.93 2.77
C GLY A 74 4.14 24.38 2.94
N GLY A 75 3.94 23.10 2.69
CA GLY A 75 2.64 22.43 2.72
C GLY A 75 2.44 21.52 3.93
N ILE A 76 1.45 20.63 3.82
CA ILE A 76 0.98 19.74 4.88
C ILE A 76 1.22 18.29 4.46
N TRP A 77 1.67 17.48 5.40
CA TRP A 77 1.83 16.04 5.21
C TRP A 77 0.71 15.26 5.88
N ALA A 78 0.22 14.25 5.19
CA ALA A 78 -0.70 13.26 5.74
C ALA A 78 -0.32 11.85 5.26
N TYR A 79 -0.96 10.84 5.85
CA TYR A 79 -0.82 9.46 5.42
C TYR A 79 -2.17 8.92 4.97
N VAL A 80 -2.16 8.15 3.87
CA VAL A 80 -3.29 7.34 3.43
C VAL A 80 -2.95 5.88 3.65
N ASP A 81 -3.82 5.18 4.39
CA ASP A 81 -3.76 3.74 4.60
C ASP A 81 -4.48 3.03 3.44
N ILE A 82 -3.73 2.28 2.63
CA ILE A 82 -4.25 1.48 1.53
C ILE A 82 -4.09 -0.02 1.83
N ASP A 83 -5.18 -0.76 1.72
CA ASP A 83 -5.16 -2.22 1.78
C ASP A 83 -4.84 -2.80 0.40
N LEU A 84 -3.56 -3.12 0.17
CA LEU A 84 -3.10 -3.67 -1.11
C LEU A 84 -3.61 -5.08 -1.39
N THR A 85 -4.15 -5.80 -0.40
CA THR A 85 -4.69 -7.15 -0.62
C THR A 85 -5.88 -7.15 -1.60
N LYS A 86 -6.56 -6.01 -1.73
CA LYS A 86 -7.61 -5.77 -2.74
C LYS A 86 -7.09 -5.89 -4.18
N TYR A 87 -5.79 -5.63 -4.40
CA TYR A 87 -5.17 -5.51 -5.72
C TYR A 87 -4.20 -6.66 -6.02
N GLU A 88 -4.18 -7.73 -5.22
CA GLU A 88 -3.29 -8.88 -5.45
C GLU A 88 -3.73 -9.79 -6.62
N GLY A 89 -4.75 -9.36 -7.38
CA GLY A 89 -5.21 -10.04 -8.58
C GLY A 89 -5.80 -11.43 -8.32
N LYS A 90 -5.83 -12.26 -9.37
CA LYS A 90 -6.33 -13.65 -9.26
C LYS A 90 -5.34 -14.52 -8.49
N THR A 91 -5.84 -15.21 -7.46
CA THR A 91 -5.07 -16.23 -6.75
C THR A 91 -4.55 -17.29 -7.72
N THR A 92 -3.23 -17.41 -7.81
CA THR A 92 -2.57 -18.46 -8.61
C THR A 92 -2.20 -19.64 -7.72
N LYS A 93 -2.54 -20.86 -8.15
CA LYS A 93 -2.13 -22.10 -7.45
C LYS A 93 -0.65 -22.37 -7.71
N LEU A 94 0.11 -22.54 -6.64
CA LEU A 94 1.53 -22.92 -6.69
C LEU A 94 1.71 -24.35 -6.16
N ASN A 95 2.52 -25.15 -6.84
CA ASN A 95 2.96 -26.46 -6.35
C ASN A 95 4.39 -26.33 -5.78
N ILE A 96 4.57 -26.65 -4.50
CA ILE A 96 5.86 -26.57 -3.80
C ILE A 96 6.18 -27.89 -3.08
N THR A 97 7.47 -28.14 -2.86
CA THR A 97 7.96 -29.25 -2.05
C THR A 97 8.44 -28.74 -0.70
N LEU A 98 7.93 -29.33 0.39
CA LEU A 98 8.31 -28.99 1.77
C LEU A 98 8.69 -30.25 2.54
N PRO A 99 9.63 -30.18 3.49
CA PRO A 99 9.87 -31.26 4.43
C PRO A 99 8.61 -31.60 5.23
N GLN A 100 8.30 -32.89 5.37
CA GLN A 100 7.08 -33.36 6.05
C GLN A 100 6.90 -32.77 7.45
N PHE A 101 7.97 -32.73 8.23
CA PHE A 101 7.92 -32.21 9.60
C PHE A 101 7.65 -30.70 9.64
N LEU A 102 8.15 -29.94 8.65
CA LEU A 102 7.87 -28.53 8.53
C LEU A 102 6.39 -28.29 8.18
N LEU A 103 5.84 -29.08 7.26
CA LEU A 103 4.42 -28.99 6.88
C LEU A 103 3.50 -29.23 8.08
N VAL A 104 3.77 -30.26 8.89
CA VAL A 104 3.00 -30.54 10.12
C VAL A 104 3.06 -29.35 11.09
N ARG A 105 4.25 -28.77 11.32
CA ARG A 105 4.39 -27.60 12.19
C ARG A 105 3.64 -26.37 11.68
N ILE A 106 3.60 -26.18 10.36
CA ILE A 106 2.83 -25.09 9.74
C ILE A 106 1.34 -25.33 9.94
N ASP A 107 0.86 -26.56 9.78
CA ASP A 107 -0.55 -26.91 9.99
C ASP A 107 -1.00 -26.64 11.41
N ASP A 108 -0.22 -27.09 12.40
CA ASP A 108 -0.52 -26.86 13.81
C ASP A 108 -0.53 -25.36 14.16
N TYR A 109 0.40 -24.60 13.57
CA TYR A 109 0.47 -23.16 13.76
C TYR A 109 -0.75 -22.45 13.18
N VAL A 110 -1.12 -22.73 11.93
CA VAL A 110 -2.29 -22.14 11.27
C VAL A 110 -3.59 -22.50 11.98
N ASN A 111 -3.72 -23.74 12.48
CA ASN A 111 -4.90 -24.17 13.23
C ASN A 111 -5.07 -23.43 14.57
N SER A 112 -3.97 -23.01 15.19
CA SER A 112 -3.97 -22.28 16.47
C SER A 112 -4.05 -20.75 16.31
N HIS A 113 -3.77 -20.23 15.11
CA HIS A 113 -3.69 -18.79 14.80
C HIS A 113 -4.71 -18.42 13.73
N ARG A 114 -5.90 -18.00 14.16
CA ARG A 114 -7.06 -17.75 13.29
C ARG A 114 -6.83 -16.65 12.26
N GLU A 115 -5.90 -15.74 12.50
CA GLU A 115 -5.55 -14.62 11.62
C GLU A 115 -5.06 -15.06 10.23
N TYR A 116 -4.50 -16.28 10.10
CA TYR A 116 -3.97 -16.73 8.81
C TYR A 116 -4.99 -17.44 7.93
N HIS A 117 -6.09 -17.95 8.51
CA HIS A 117 -7.19 -18.69 7.87
C HIS A 117 -6.83 -19.99 7.12
N SER A 118 -5.65 -20.09 6.50
CA SER A 118 -5.19 -21.20 5.67
C SER A 118 -3.66 -21.21 5.53
N ARG A 119 -3.08 -22.32 5.05
CA ARG A 119 -1.65 -22.38 4.67
C ARG A 119 -1.27 -21.30 3.67
N SER A 120 -2.11 -21.07 2.67
CA SER A 120 -1.87 -20.06 1.64
C SER A 120 -1.82 -18.66 2.24
N GLY A 121 -2.75 -18.33 3.15
CA GLY A 121 -2.75 -17.05 3.86
C GLY A 121 -1.51 -16.87 4.73
N PHE A 122 -1.09 -17.92 5.44
CA PHE A 122 0.15 -17.93 6.21
C PHE A 122 1.39 -17.65 5.35
N PHE A 123 1.55 -18.36 4.22
CA PHE A 123 2.68 -18.14 3.32
C PHE A 123 2.66 -16.76 2.66
N ALA A 124 1.48 -16.28 2.25
CA ALA A 124 1.34 -14.94 1.67
C ALA A 124 1.81 -13.87 2.67
N GLU A 125 1.36 -13.94 3.92
CA GLU A 125 1.72 -12.97 4.95
C GLU A 125 3.22 -13.00 5.28
N LEU A 126 3.81 -14.19 5.37
CA LEU A 126 5.26 -14.35 5.53
C LEU A 126 6.04 -13.76 4.37
N ALA A 127 5.60 -14.00 3.13
CA ALA A 127 6.23 -13.43 1.95
C ALA A 127 6.14 -11.91 1.95
N ARG A 128 4.97 -11.32 2.23
CA ARG A 128 4.80 -9.86 2.35
C ARG A 128 5.75 -9.28 3.39
N ARG A 129 5.77 -9.87 4.59
CA ARG A 129 6.63 -9.40 5.68
C ARG A 129 8.12 -9.49 5.34
N GLU A 130 8.54 -10.54 4.63
CA GLU A 130 9.94 -10.70 4.25
C GLU A 130 10.35 -9.73 3.15
N LEU A 131 9.51 -9.55 2.14
CA LEU A 131 9.77 -8.61 1.04
C LEU A 131 9.85 -7.17 1.56
N ALA A 132 8.96 -6.79 2.49
CA ALA A 132 8.95 -5.46 3.12
C ALA A 132 10.19 -5.13 3.99
N LYS A 133 11.10 -6.08 4.24
CA LYS A 133 12.38 -5.79 4.91
C LYS A 133 13.48 -5.35 3.95
N HIS A 134 13.31 -5.67 2.67
CA HIS A 134 14.28 -5.43 1.59
C HIS A 134 13.81 -4.34 0.63
N SER A 135 12.72 -3.71 1.00
CA SER A 135 12.14 -2.51 0.44
C SER A 135 12.62 -1.39 1.38
#